data_AF-A3LQY6-F1
#
_entry.id   AF-A3LQY6-F1
#
_cell.length_a   1.000
_cell.length_b   1.000
_cell.length_c   1.000
_cell.angle_alpha   90.00
_cell.angle_beta   90.00
_cell.angle_gamma   90.00
#
_symmetry.space_group_name_H-M   'P 1'
#
loop_
_entity.id
_entity.type
_entity.pdbx_description
1 polymer ?
#
loop_
_entity_poly.entity_id
_entity_poly.type
_entity_poly.pdbx_seq_one_letter_code
_entity_poly.pdbx_strand_id
1 'polypeptide(L)'
;MFKSAMHRSVGVIPRSLAITSFNKQFVGAPVALVRYNSSFDQLKNSKANQKSSNSKKNNNGINDINELLNSSLELSENSAFLHSKSSDYGLGDVVPNPRDVAKNIREMGPVAGRAVDVHYGGLGKAFAGVRRLGFTNKIKHYQKVQERYIRPAKYAKQKKREWWRRKFSEGFKDLMSQVNDARRRGY
;
A
#
# COMPACT_ATOMS: atom_id res chain seq x y z
N MET A 1 17.73 -75.90 -5.28
CA MET A 1 16.98 -75.62 -4.03
C MET A 1 16.91 -74.11 -3.81
N PHE A 2 15.68 -73.60 -3.67
CA PHE A 2 15.22 -72.30 -3.14
C PHE A 2 15.75 -70.96 -3.69
N LYS A 3 14.93 -70.29 -4.51
CA LYS A 3 14.80 -68.82 -4.52
C LYS A 3 13.57 -68.45 -3.67
N SER A 4 13.81 -67.75 -2.56
CA SER A 4 12.79 -67.31 -1.61
C SER A 4 12.07 -66.06 -2.11
N ALA A 5 10.74 -66.13 -2.20
CA ALA A 5 9.85 -65.04 -2.57
C ALA A 5 9.48 -64.23 -1.30
N MET A 6 9.81 -62.94 -1.28
CA MET A 6 9.37 -62.04 -0.22
C MET A 6 8.01 -61.42 -0.57
N HIS A 7 6.97 -61.95 0.09
CA HIS A 7 5.64 -61.33 0.21
C HIS A 7 5.74 -60.06 1.06
N ARG A 8 5.36 -58.90 0.51
CA ARG A 8 5.11 -57.68 1.29
C ARG A 8 3.63 -57.64 1.69
N SER A 9 3.37 -57.87 2.97
CA SER A 9 2.08 -57.69 3.63
C SER A 9 1.78 -56.20 3.77
N VAL A 10 0.62 -55.75 3.29
CA VAL A 10 0.13 -54.37 3.41
C VAL A 10 -0.86 -54.34 4.58
N GLY A 11 -0.40 -53.90 5.75
CA GLY A 11 -1.24 -53.72 6.93
C GLY A 11 -2.11 -52.47 6.82
N VAL A 12 -3.43 -52.66 6.80
CA VAL A 12 -4.45 -51.61 6.89
C VAL A 12 -4.60 -51.20 8.36
N ILE A 13 -4.38 -49.92 8.67
CA ILE A 13 -4.60 -49.35 10.02
C ILE A 13 -5.98 -48.67 10.05
N PRO A 14 -6.94 -49.09 10.90
CA PRO A 14 -8.23 -48.41 11.02
C PRO A 14 -8.11 -47.09 11.80
N ARG A 15 -8.77 -46.05 11.30
CA ARG A 15 -8.96 -44.75 11.98
C ARG A 15 -10.13 -44.87 12.97
N SER A 16 -9.86 -44.80 14.26
CA SER A 16 -10.90 -44.57 15.28
C SER A 16 -11.15 -43.07 15.46
N LEU A 17 -12.42 -42.68 15.41
CA LEU A 17 -12.92 -41.36 15.76
C LEU A 17 -13.14 -41.33 17.27
N ALA A 18 -12.50 -40.38 17.97
CA ALA A 18 -12.84 -40.06 19.35
C ALA A 18 -13.27 -38.59 19.40
N ILE A 19 -14.57 -38.39 19.60
CA ILE A 19 -15.18 -37.12 19.99
C ILE A 19 -15.00 -37.01 21.50
N THR A 20 -14.21 -36.05 21.96
CA THR A 20 -14.19 -35.64 23.36
C THR A 20 -14.56 -34.16 23.44
N SER A 21 -15.74 -33.90 23.97
CA SER A 21 -16.18 -32.57 24.36
C SER A 21 -15.38 -32.15 25.60
N PHE A 22 -14.84 -30.94 25.57
CA PHE A 22 -14.34 -30.29 26.79
C PHE A 22 -14.82 -28.85 26.78
N ASN A 23 -15.84 -28.65 27.61
CA ASN A 23 -16.31 -27.36 28.06
C ASN A 23 -15.18 -26.72 28.91
N LYS A 24 -14.66 -25.56 28.49
CA LYS A 24 -13.78 -24.76 29.35
C LYS A 24 -14.04 -23.28 29.10
N GLN A 25 -14.71 -22.68 30.08
CA GLN A 25 -14.88 -21.25 30.24
C GLN A 25 -13.50 -20.60 30.27
N PHE A 26 -13.24 -19.65 29.37
CA PHE A 26 -12.04 -18.81 29.41
C PHE A 26 -12.44 -17.39 29.81
N VAL A 27 -12.08 -17.04 31.04
CA VAL A 27 -12.04 -15.67 31.56
C VAL A 27 -10.97 -14.92 30.75
N GLY A 28 -11.36 -13.80 30.15
CA GLY A 28 -10.49 -13.00 29.30
C GLY A 28 -9.32 -12.38 30.06
N ALA A 29 -8.13 -12.45 29.48
CA ALA A 29 -6.97 -11.68 29.92
C ALA A 29 -6.98 -10.30 29.23
N PRO A 30 -6.62 -9.20 29.92
CA PRO A 30 -6.65 -7.87 29.35
C PRO A 30 -5.52 -7.66 28.32
N VAL A 31 -5.91 -7.12 27.16
CA VAL A 31 -5.01 -6.71 26.09
C VAL A 31 -4.20 -5.50 26.56
N ALA A 32 -2.88 -5.63 26.66
CA ALA A 32 -2.01 -4.51 26.94
C ALA A 32 -2.03 -3.52 25.76
N LEU A 33 -2.57 -2.32 25.99
CA LEU A 33 -2.51 -1.20 25.06
C LEU A 33 -1.07 -0.68 24.99
N VAL A 34 -0.44 -0.76 23.82
CA VAL A 34 0.81 -0.04 23.53
C VAL A 34 0.46 1.44 23.43
N ARG A 35 0.79 2.21 24.47
CA ARG A 35 0.57 3.66 24.54
C ARG A 35 1.71 4.36 23.80
N TYR A 36 1.41 4.99 22.66
CA TYR A 36 2.34 5.88 21.98
C TYR A 36 2.44 7.18 22.77
N ASN A 37 3.61 7.47 23.35
CA ASN A 37 3.92 8.78 23.93
C ASN A 37 4.22 9.78 22.80
N SER A 38 3.19 10.30 22.15
CA SER A 38 3.27 11.51 21.32
C SER A 38 2.60 12.65 22.07
N SER A 39 3.40 13.57 22.60
CA SER A 39 2.91 14.72 23.37
C SER A 39 2.15 15.69 22.46
N PHE A 40 0.88 15.92 22.79
CA PHE A 40 -0.02 16.87 22.14
C PHE A 40 0.42 18.34 22.32
N ASP A 41 1.34 18.62 23.26
CA ASP A 41 1.81 19.98 23.55
C ASP A 41 2.68 20.60 22.44
N GLN A 42 3.26 19.78 21.55
CA GLN A 42 4.11 20.29 20.47
C GLN A 42 3.35 21.10 19.40
N LEU A 43 2.02 20.95 19.32
CA LEU A 43 1.19 21.70 18.36
C LEU A 43 0.81 23.11 18.85
N LYS A 44 0.85 23.38 20.17
CA LYS A 44 0.39 24.65 20.74
C LYS A 44 1.37 25.80 20.51
N ASN A 45 2.67 25.51 20.46
CA ASN A 45 3.72 26.53 20.30
C ASN A 45 3.88 27.02 18.83
N SER A 46 3.33 26.30 17.85
CA SER A 46 3.42 26.68 16.43
C SER A 46 2.55 27.89 16.05
N LYS A 47 1.50 28.19 16.82
CA LYS A 47 0.56 29.30 16.54
C LYS A 47 1.01 30.65 17.11
N ALA A 48 2.01 30.69 18.00
CA ALA A 48 2.45 31.92 18.65
C ALA A 48 3.45 32.74 17.81
N ASN A 49 4.11 32.15 16.81
CA ASN A 49 5.18 32.79 16.03
C ASN A 49 4.73 33.41 14.69
N GLN A 50 3.44 33.66 14.48
CA GLN A 50 2.92 34.30 13.25
C GLN A 50 2.33 35.70 13.46
N LYS A 51 2.81 36.47 14.44
CA LYS A 51 2.42 37.88 14.62
C LYS A 51 3.63 38.81 14.71
N SER A 52 4.30 39.05 13.57
CA SER A 52 5.13 40.25 13.37
C SER A 52 5.54 40.43 11.90
N SER A 53 4.78 41.24 11.16
CA SER A 53 5.28 42.24 10.19
C SER A 53 4.12 42.85 9.40
N ASN A 54 3.47 43.84 10.00
CA ASN A 54 2.66 44.81 9.26
C ASN A 54 3.61 45.76 8.52
N SER A 55 3.85 45.50 7.24
CA SER A 55 4.44 46.46 6.30
C SER A 55 3.31 47.10 5.50
N LYS A 56 2.93 48.32 5.87
CA LYS A 56 2.14 49.22 5.03
C LYS A 56 3.04 49.68 3.88
N LYS A 57 2.74 49.27 2.65
CA LYS A 57 3.23 49.91 1.44
C LYS A 57 2.04 50.18 0.53
N ASN A 58 1.52 51.40 0.64
CA ASN A 58 0.60 51.97 -0.32
C ASN A 58 1.46 52.48 -1.48
N ASN A 59 1.25 51.96 -2.68
CA ASN A 59 1.55 52.64 -3.94
C ASN A 59 0.50 52.18 -4.95
N ASN A 60 -0.37 53.11 -5.33
CA ASN A 60 -1.40 52.96 -6.34
C ASN A 60 -0.75 52.72 -7.70
N GLY A 61 -1.21 51.68 -8.38
CA GLY A 61 -0.80 51.29 -9.73
C GLY A 61 -0.92 49.78 -9.83
N ILE A 62 -1.82 49.30 -10.69
CA ILE A 62 -2.21 47.89 -10.89
C ILE A 62 -3.39 47.42 -10.01
N ASN A 63 -4.51 48.17 -10.00
CA ASN A 63 -5.80 47.62 -9.57
C ASN A 63 -6.67 47.12 -10.74
N ASP A 64 -6.19 47.25 -11.98
CA ASP A 64 -7.00 46.97 -13.17
C ASP A 64 -6.69 45.60 -13.80
N ILE A 65 -6.05 44.66 -13.08
CA ILE A 65 -5.89 43.30 -13.60
C ILE A 65 -7.26 42.61 -13.70
N ASN A 66 -8.14 42.86 -12.72
CA ASN A 66 -9.48 42.26 -12.73
C ASN A 66 -10.37 42.89 -13.82
N GLU A 67 -10.16 44.17 -14.15
CA GLU A 67 -10.89 44.86 -15.21
C GLU A 67 -10.36 44.49 -16.62
N LEU A 68 -9.04 44.26 -16.75
CA LEU A 68 -8.41 43.67 -17.95
C LEU A 68 -8.78 42.19 -18.15
N LEU A 69 -8.92 41.40 -17.09
CA LEU A 69 -9.37 40.01 -17.18
C LEU A 69 -10.85 39.92 -17.57
N ASN A 70 -11.69 40.80 -17.02
CA ASN A 70 -13.11 40.82 -17.36
C ASN A 70 -13.37 41.33 -18.78
N SER A 71 -12.55 42.27 -19.29
CA SER A 71 -12.66 42.76 -20.68
C SER A 71 -12.04 41.82 -21.72
N SER A 72 -11.06 40.98 -21.34
CA SER A 72 -10.48 39.96 -22.22
C SER A 72 -11.34 38.70 -22.34
N LEU A 73 -12.28 38.49 -21.42
CA LEU A 73 -13.10 37.28 -21.31
C LEU A 73 -14.56 37.47 -21.75
N GLU A 74 -14.85 38.39 -22.67
CA GLU A 74 -16.17 38.48 -23.32
C GLU A 74 -16.31 37.47 -24.48
N LEU A 75 -15.89 36.22 -24.25
CA LEU A 75 -16.20 35.08 -25.10
C LEU A 75 -16.91 34.00 -24.26
N SER A 76 -18.21 33.86 -24.50
CA SER A 76 -19.07 32.72 -24.14
C SER A 76 -19.57 32.63 -22.70
N GLU A 77 -20.70 33.32 -22.44
CA GLU A 77 -21.53 33.26 -21.24
C GLU A 77 -22.16 31.87 -20.94
N ASN A 78 -21.90 30.84 -21.74
CA ASN A 78 -22.44 29.49 -21.52
C ASN A 78 -21.47 28.50 -20.85
N SER A 79 -20.31 28.96 -20.36
CA SER A 79 -19.24 28.08 -19.86
C SER A 79 -19.02 28.08 -18.33
N ALA A 80 -19.72 28.94 -17.57
CA ALA A 80 -19.50 29.09 -16.12
C ALA A 80 -19.86 27.85 -15.28
N PHE A 81 -20.80 27.01 -15.74
CA PHE A 81 -21.15 25.75 -15.07
C PHE A 81 -20.23 24.57 -15.44
N LEU A 82 -19.46 24.69 -16.53
CA LEU A 82 -18.51 23.66 -16.97
C LEU A 82 -17.09 23.90 -16.44
N HIS A 83 -16.73 25.16 -16.17
CA HIS A 83 -15.37 25.52 -15.76
C HIS A 83 -14.99 25.08 -14.33
N SER A 84 -15.96 24.87 -13.44
CA SER A 84 -15.68 24.40 -12.06
C SER A 84 -15.43 22.88 -11.97
N LYS A 85 -15.77 22.11 -13.02
CA LYS A 85 -15.51 20.66 -13.10
C LYS A 85 -14.40 20.30 -14.09
N SER A 86 -14.06 21.17 -15.04
CA SER A 86 -12.99 20.91 -16.01
C SER A 86 -11.59 21.07 -15.43
N SER A 87 -11.43 21.80 -14.33
CA SER A 87 -10.14 21.91 -13.63
C SER A 87 -9.80 20.70 -12.76
N ASP A 88 -10.76 19.80 -12.51
CA ASP A 88 -10.56 18.59 -11.69
C ASP A 88 -10.05 17.40 -12.53
N TYR A 89 -10.23 17.44 -13.85
CA TYR A 89 -9.75 16.43 -14.80
C TYR A 89 -8.77 17.04 -15.80
N GLY A 90 -7.57 17.44 -15.34
CA GLY A 90 -6.31 17.62 -16.09
C GLY A 90 -6.33 17.72 -17.62
N LEU A 91 -7.19 18.56 -18.20
CA LEU A 91 -7.35 18.76 -19.65
C LEU A 91 -6.44 19.87 -20.20
N GLY A 92 -5.60 20.46 -19.34
CA GLY A 92 -4.53 21.38 -19.72
C GLY A 92 -3.18 20.88 -19.19
N ASP A 93 -2.10 21.25 -19.87
CA ASP A 93 -0.68 20.93 -19.56
C ASP A 93 -0.16 21.60 -18.27
N VAL A 94 -1.05 21.82 -17.31
CA VAL A 94 -0.75 22.41 -16.01
C VAL A 94 -0.57 21.26 -15.03
N VAL A 95 0.68 21.02 -14.63
CA VAL A 95 1.00 20.07 -13.56
C VAL A 95 0.25 20.50 -12.30
N PRO A 96 -0.71 19.69 -11.80
CA PRO A 96 -1.53 20.11 -10.68
C PRO A 96 -0.67 20.22 -9.42
N ASN A 97 -0.93 21.25 -8.61
CA ASN A 97 -0.23 21.46 -7.35
C ASN A 97 -0.40 20.21 -6.46
N PRO A 98 0.69 19.57 -5.99
CA PRO A 98 0.61 18.33 -5.21
C PRO A 98 -0.27 18.45 -3.97
N ARG A 99 -0.38 19.66 -3.39
CA ARG A 99 -1.25 19.92 -2.25
C ARG A 99 -2.73 19.80 -2.59
N ASP A 100 -3.13 20.21 -3.79
CA ASP A 100 -4.52 20.19 -4.22
C ASP A 100 -4.91 18.79 -4.72
N VAL A 101 -3.99 18.09 -5.38
CA VAL A 101 -4.13 16.65 -5.68
C VAL A 101 -4.31 15.86 -4.38
N ALA A 102 -3.49 16.09 -3.35
CA ALA A 102 -3.59 15.38 -2.08
C ALA A 102 -4.90 15.66 -1.33
N LYS A 103 -5.50 16.84 -1.47
CA LYS A 103 -6.84 17.15 -0.92
C LYS A 103 -7.96 16.42 -1.67
N ASN A 104 -7.79 16.23 -2.99
CA ASN A 104 -8.77 15.58 -3.84
C ASN A 104 -8.69 14.04 -3.75
N ILE A 105 -7.54 13.48 -3.37
CA ILE A 105 -7.38 12.06 -3.07
C ILE A 105 -8.17 11.72 -1.78
N ARG A 106 -9.42 11.32 -1.96
CA ARG A 106 -10.27 10.74 -0.90
C ARG A 106 -10.11 9.22 -0.84
N GLU A 107 -8.87 8.72 -0.92
CA GLU A 107 -8.60 7.29 -0.77
C GLU A 107 -8.59 6.90 0.72
N MET A 108 -9.76 6.66 1.26
CA MET A 108 -9.95 6.11 2.60
C MET A 108 -10.57 4.71 2.51
N GLY A 109 -10.17 3.81 3.41
CA GLY A 109 -10.75 2.48 3.54
C GLY A 109 -10.07 1.38 2.70
N PRO A 110 -10.74 0.23 2.48
CA PRO A 110 -10.13 -0.97 1.87
C PRO A 110 -9.71 -0.82 0.40
N VAL A 111 -10.20 0.23 -0.26
CA VAL A 111 -9.89 0.58 -1.66
C VAL A 111 -8.58 1.37 -1.74
N ALA A 112 -8.17 2.03 -0.65
CA ALA A 112 -6.94 2.80 -0.60
C ALA A 112 -5.73 1.92 -0.95
N GLY A 113 -4.93 2.34 -1.94
CA GLY A 113 -3.78 1.58 -2.43
C GLY A 113 -4.11 0.35 -3.27
N ARG A 114 -5.36 0.20 -3.73
CA ARG A 114 -5.80 -0.77 -4.75
C ARG A 114 -6.34 -0.10 -6.02
N ALA A 115 -6.48 1.22 -6.01
CA ALA A 115 -6.87 2.03 -7.15
C ALA A 115 -5.63 2.58 -7.87
N VAL A 116 -5.79 2.87 -9.17
CA VAL A 116 -4.79 3.52 -10.02
C VAL A 116 -5.54 4.41 -11.00
N ASP A 117 -5.09 5.66 -11.14
CA ASP A 117 -5.65 6.59 -12.11
C ASP A 117 -5.28 6.18 -13.53
N VAL A 118 -6.25 6.29 -14.44
CA VAL A 118 -6.06 5.97 -15.86
C VAL A 118 -5.59 7.23 -16.58
N HIS A 119 -4.30 7.29 -16.89
CA HIS A 119 -3.74 8.40 -17.67
C HIS A 119 -3.76 8.10 -19.18
N TYR A 120 -4.06 9.13 -19.98
CA TYR A 120 -3.96 9.12 -21.45
C TYR A 120 -4.73 7.98 -22.15
N GLY A 121 -5.87 7.57 -21.61
CA GLY A 121 -6.67 6.46 -22.16
C GLY A 121 -5.98 5.08 -22.10
N GLY A 122 -4.85 4.96 -21.40
CA GLY A 122 -4.03 3.76 -21.34
C GLY A 122 -4.51 2.70 -20.37
N LEU A 123 -5.70 2.12 -20.60
CA LEU A 123 -6.32 1.13 -19.71
C LEU A 123 -5.41 -0.08 -19.44
N GLY A 124 -4.70 -0.58 -20.46
CA GLY A 124 -3.78 -1.72 -20.29
C GLY A 124 -2.67 -1.45 -19.26
N LYS A 125 -2.11 -0.23 -19.26
CA LYS A 125 -1.08 0.18 -18.28
C LYS A 125 -1.69 0.32 -16.88
N ALA A 126 -2.89 0.87 -16.78
CA ALA A 126 -3.61 0.98 -15.51
C ALA A 126 -3.89 -0.40 -14.90
N PHE A 127 -4.38 -1.38 -15.69
CA PHE A 127 -4.58 -2.75 -15.22
C PHE A 127 -3.28 -3.43 -14.78
N ALA A 128 -2.18 -3.24 -15.52
CA ALA A 128 -0.87 -3.73 -15.11
C ALA A 128 -0.40 -3.09 -13.79
N GLY A 129 -0.67 -1.80 -13.61
CA GLY A 129 -0.44 -1.06 -12.36
C GLY A 129 -1.20 -1.66 -11.17
N VAL A 130 -2.51 -1.81 -11.31
CA VAL A 130 -3.37 -2.44 -10.27
C VAL A 130 -2.89 -3.87 -9.95
N ARG A 131 -2.56 -4.66 -10.98
CA ARG A 131 -2.04 -6.02 -10.81
C ARG A 131 -0.72 -6.03 -10.02
N ARG A 132 0.21 -5.12 -10.34
CA ARG A 132 1.48 -4.97 -9.61
C ARG A 132 1.24 -4.58 -8.16
N LEU A 133 0.35 -3.62 -7.88
CA LEU A 133 -0.01 -3.23 -6.52
C LEU A 133 -0.56 -4.43 -5.72
N GLY A 134 -1.44 -5.23 -6.33
CA GLY A 134 -1.98 -6.43 -5.71
C GLY A 134 -0.92 -7.47 -5.31
N PHE A 135 0.12 -7.63 -6.13
CA PHE A 135 1.25 -8.52 -5.82
C PHE A 135 2.19 -7.94 -4.76
N THR A 136 2.58 -6.66 -4.88
CA THR A 136 3.48 -6.00 -3.93
C THR A 136 2.88 -5.99 -2.52
N ASN A 137 1.58 -5.70 -2.41
CA ASN A 137 0.84 -5.71 -1.14
C ASN A 137 0.43 -7.12 -0.69
N LYS A 138 0.73 -8.16 -1.49
CA LYS A 138 0.46 -9.57 -1.19
C LYS A 138 -1.01 -9.87 -0.87
N ILE A 139 -1.95 -9.15 -1.48
CA ILE A 139 -3.38 -9.22 -1.16
C ILE A 139 -3.91 -10.65 -1.32
N LYS A 140 -3.63 -11.28 -2.47
CA LYS A 140 -4.06 -12.67 -2.75
C LYS A 140 -3.44 -13.69 -1.78
N HIS A 141 -2.22 -13.46 -1.32
CA HIS A 141 -1.57 -14.33 -0.36
C HIS A 141 -2.26 -14.23 1.01
N TYR A 142 -2.51 -13.02 1.50
CA TYR A 142 -3.20 -12.83 2.78
C TYR A 142 -4.64 -13.34 2.74
N GLN A 143 -5.36 -13.13 1.64
CA GLN A 143 -6.68 -13.71 1.43
C GLN A 143 -6.63 -15.24 1.63
N LYS A 144 -5.70 -15.92 0.95
CA LYS A 144 -5.53 -17.38 1.06
C LYS A 144 -5.13 -17.85 2.46
N VAL A 145 -4.32 -17.06 3.17
CA VAL A 145 -3.92 -17.38 4.56
C VAL A 145 -5.08 -17.19 5.52
N GLN A 146 -5.95 -16.20 5.28
CA GLN A 146 -7.11 -15.87 6.11
C GLN A 146 -8.33 -16.75 5.84
N GLU A 147 -8.41 -17.42 4.68
CA GLU A 147 -9.49 -18.35 4.32
C GLU A 147 -9.75 -19.42 5.39
N ARG A 148 -8.73 -19.83 6.15
CA ARG A 148 -8.85 -20.84 7.21
C ARG A 148 -8.02 -20.46 8.44
N TYR A 149 -8.50 -20.85 9.61
CA TYR A 149 -7.74 -20.68 10.84
C TYR A 149 -6.45 -21.51 10.85
N ILE A 150 -5.33 -20.86 11.16
CA ILE A 150 -4.02 -21.49 11.36
C ILE A 150 -3.63 -21.33 12.82
N ARG A 151 -3.30 -22.45 13.48
CA ARG A 151 -2.77 -22.43 14.85
C ARG A 151 -1.52 -21.55 14.94
N PRO A 152 -1.36 -20.71 15.98
CA PRO A 152 -0.28 -19.73 16.08
C PRO A 152 1.12 -20.36 16.00
N ALA A 153 1.33 -21.50 16.64
CA ALA A 153 2.60 -22.24 16.58
C ALA A 153 2.96 -22.69 15.15
N LYS A 154 1.95 -23.08 14.35
CA LYS A 154 2.14 -23.47 12.95
C LYS A 154 2.48 -22.24 12.10
N TYR A 155 1.77 -21.13 12.30
CA TYR A 155 2.02 -19.87 11.60
C TYR A 155 3.42 -19.31 11.89
N ALA A 156 3.88 -19.36 13.14
CA ALA A 156 5.22 -18.94 13.52
C ALA A 156 6.32 -19.76 12.80
N LYS A 157 6.16 -21.09 12.73
CA LYS A 157 7.08 -21.98 12.00
C LYS A 157 7.08 -21.69 10.50
N GLN A 158 5.92 -21.42 9.92
CA GLN A 158 5.80 -21.03 8.51
C GLN A 158 6.54 -19.72 8.23
N LYS A 159 6.29 -18.67 9.04
CA LYS A 159 6.95 -17.37 8.92
C LYS A 159 8.48 -17.50 9.00
N LYS A 160 8.99 -18.30 9.95
CA LYS A 160 10.44 -18.56 10.09
C LYS A 160 11.02 -19.23 8.84
N ARG A 161 10.33 -20.23 8.30
CA ARG A 161 10.75 -20.94 7.08
C ARG A 161 10.75 -20.04 5.85
N GLU A 162 9.71 -19.22 5.70
CA GLU A 162 9.62 -18.25 4.61
C GLU A 162 10.71 -17.18 4.69
N TRP A 163 10.98 -16.67 5.90
CA TRP A 163 12.08 -15.74 6.14
C TRP A 163 13.43 -16.36 5.74
N TRP A 164 13.70 -17.60 6.17
CA TRP A 164 14.93 -18.29 5.82
C TRP A 164 15.07 -18.49 4.31
N ARG A 165 14.02 -18.92 3.62
CA ARG A 165 14.04 -19.07 2.15
C ARG A 165 14.34 -17.76 1.44
N ARG A 166 13.81 -16.64 1.93
CA ARG A 166 14.10 -15.31 1.38
C ARG A 166 15.55 -14.93 1.59
N LYS A 167 16.08 -15.10 2.81
CA LYS A 167 17.47 -14.78 3.13
C LYS A 167 18.46 -15.66 2.38
N PHE A 168 18.18 -16.95 2.28
CA PHE A 168 18.97 -17.89 1.48
C PHE A 168 19.01 -17.48 0.00
N SER A 169 17.84 -17.18 -0.60
CA SER A 169 17.79 -16.76 -2.00
C SER A 169 18.50 -15.43 -2.24
N GLU A 170 18.44 -14.49 -1.29
CA GLU A 170 19.15 -13.22 -1.34
C GLU A 170 20.67 -13.44 -1.33
N GLY A 171 21.19 -14.21 -0.36
CA GLY A 171 22.63 -14.53 -0.30
C GLY A 171 23.12 -15.35 -1.50
N PHE A 172 22.29 -16.25 -2.03
CA PHE A 172 22.64 -17.00 -3.25
C PHE A 172 22.75 -16.09 -4.47
N LYS A 173 21.85 -15.11 -4.63
CA LYS A 173 21.93 -14.14 -5.73
C LYS A 173 23.18 -13.27 -5.63
N ASP A 174 23.54 -12.86 -4.42
CA ASP A 174 24.78 -12.12 -4.16
C ASP A 174 26.01 -12.95 -4.53
N LEU A 175 26.07 -14.20 -4.08
CA LEU A 175 27.14 -15.14 -4.47
C LEU A 175 27.23 -15.29 -6.00
N MET A 176 26.11 -15.48 -6.69
CA MET A 176 26.11 -15.56 -8.16
C MET A 176 26.55 -14.25 -8.82
N SER A 177 26.23 -13.10 -8.22
CA SER A 177 26.74 -11.81 -8.68
C SER A 177 28.27 -11.77 -8.58
N GLN A 178 28.83 -12.20 -7.45
CA GLN A 178 30.28 -12.26 -7.23
C GLN A 178 30.97 -13.23 -8.19
N VAL A 179 30.40 -14.42 -8.40
CA VAL A 179 30.92 -15.40 -9.37
C VAL A 179 30.91 -14.84 -10.79
N ASN A 180 29.82 -14.17 -11.20
CA ASN A 180 29.74 -13.54 -12.52
C ASN A 180 30.76 -12.41 -12.67
N ASP A 181 30.99 -11.65 -11.59
CA ASP A 181 31.93 -10.54 -11.56
C ASP A 181 33.40 -11.02 -11.53
N ALA A 182 33.64 -12.18 -10.93
CA ALA A 182 34.93 -12.89 -10.99
C ALA A 182 35.20 -13.43 -12.39
N ARG A 183 34.22 -14.10 -12.99
CA ARG A 183 34.27 -14.56 -14.39
C ARG A 183 34.53 -13.40 -15.34
N ARG A 184 33.89 -12.25 -15.13
CA ARG A 184 34.10 -11.03 -15.94
C ARG A 184 35.52 -10.49 -15.83
N ARG A 185 36.16 -10.62 -14.67
CA ARG A 185 37.56 -10.22 -14.45
C ARG A 185 38.58 -11.27 -14.90
N GLY A 186 38.13 -12.49 -15.18
CA GLY A 186 39.00 -13.59 -15.59
C GLY A 186 39.73 -14.29 -14.44
N TYR A 187 39.18 -14.22 -13.21
CA TYR A 187 39.61 -15.07 -12.10
C TYR A 187 39.16 -16.52 -12.26
#